data_AF-T1AXK2-F1
#
_entry.id   AF-T1AXK2-F1
#
_cell.length_a   1.000
_cell.length_b   1.000
_cell.length_c   1.000
_cell.angle_alpha   90.00
_cell.angle_beta   90.00
_cell.angle_gamma   90.00
#
_symmetry.space_group_name_H-M   'P 1'
#
loop_
_entity.id
_entity.type
_entity.pdbx_description
1 polymer ?
#
loop_
_entity_poly.entity_id
_entity_poly.type
_entity_poly.pdbx_seq_one_letter_code
_entity_poly.pdbx_strand_id
1 'polypeptide(L)' 'MAGNPSRPFVWLNAAMSLDGRLAYAEGRRALLSGPEDLRRVQDLRRSLDAILVGSGTVLADDPSLRVHWERVVEDPPL' A
#
# COMPACT_ATOMS: atom_id res chain seq x y z
N MET A 1 11.49 11.29 18.68
CA MET A 1 10.21 11.72 19.29
C MET A 1 9.53 10.50 19.85
N ALA A 2 9.38 10.38 21.17
CA ALA A 2 8.61 9.28 21.74
C ALA A 2 7.12 9.60 21.60
N GLY A 3 6.43 8.89 20.71
CA GLY A 3 4.98 8.98 20.55
C GLY A 3 4.25 8.51 21.81
N ASN A 4 3.00 8.92 21.97
CA ASN A 4 2.14 8.44 23.06
C ASN A 4 2.03 6.90 22.96
N PRO A 5 2.47 6.13 23.98
CA PRO A 5 2.50 4.67 23.94
C PRO A 5 1.11 4.04 23.81
N SER A 6 0.05 4.79 24.12
CA SER A 6 -1.34 4.35 23.99
C SER A 6 -1.92 4.54 22.59
N ARG A 7 -1.16 5.09 21.63
CA ARG A 7 -1.59 5.24 20.23
C ARG A 7 -0.60 4.52 19.31
N PRO A 8 -1.09 3.73 18.34
CA PRO A 8 -0.22 3.07 17.38
C PRO A 8 0.51 4.11 16.53
N PHE A 9 1.75 3.80 16.15
CA PHE A 9 2.45 4.55 15.12
C PHE A 9 1.78 4.27 13.77
N VAL A 10 1.55 5.32 12.97
CA VAL A 10 0.82 5.20 11.69
C VAL A 10 1.73 5.55 10.54
N TRP A 11 1.87 4.61 9.60
CA TRP A 11 2.43 4.86 8.28
C TRP A 11 1.30 5.16 7.29
N LEU A 12 1.45 6.24 6.53
CA LEU A 12 0.55 6.55 5.41
C LEU A 12 1.26 6.19 4.10
N ASN A 13 0.60 5.42 3.25
CA ASN A 13 1.10 5.07 1.92
C ASN A 13 0.03 5.36 0.87
N ALA A 14 0.40 6.07 -0.20
CA ALA A 14 -0.46 6.35 -1.34
C ALA A 14 0.36 6.31 -2.63
N ALA A 15 -0.21 5.72 -3.68
CA ALA A 15 0.27 5.86 -5.05
C ALA A 15 -0.55 6.96 -5.73
N MET A 16 0.11 7.94 -6.32
CA MET A 16 -0.53 9.10 -6.94
C MET A 16 0.14 9.43 -8.28
N SER A 17 -0.62 10.03 -9.18
CA SER A 17 -0.06 10.67 -10.37
C SER A 17 0.78 11.89 -9.98
N LEU A 18 1.55 12.42 -10.94
CA LEU A 18 2.38 13.61 -10.73
C LEU A 18 1.56 14.85 -10.32
N ASP A 19 0.34 14.98 -10.83
CA ASP A 19 -0.60 16.05 -10.47
C ASP A 19 -1.44 15.73 -9.22
N GLY A 20 -1.13 14.63 -8.53
CA GLY A 20 -1.66 14.28 -7.21
C GLY A 20 -3.01 13.58 -7.19
N ARG A 21 -3.39 12.90 -8.27
CA ARG A 21 -4.62 12.12 -8.36
C ARG A 21 -4.39 10.67 -7.95
N LEU A 22 -5.35 10.09 -7.24
CA LEU A 22 -5.30 8.71 -6.75
C LEU A 22 -6.11 7.73 -7.60
N ALA A 23 -7.08 8.23 -8.38
CA ALA A 23 -8.01 7.43 -9.16
C ALA A 23 -8.42 8.16 -10.44
N TYR A 24 -8.98 7.42 -11.39
CA TYR A 24 -9.63 8.03 -12.55
C TYR A 24 -10.94 8.71 -12.13
N ALA A 25 -11.41 9.67 -12.94
CA ALA A 25 -12.62 10.46 -12.63
C ALA A 25 -13.88 9.61 -12.42
N GLU A 26 -13.94 8.43 -13.04
CA GLU A 26 -15.04 7.46 -12.94
C GLU A 26 -15.03 6.66 -11.63
N GLY A 27 -14.16 7.00 -10.66
CA GLY A 27 -14.02 6.25 -9.40
C GLY A 27 -13.34 4.88 -9.58
N ARG A 28 -12.73 4.65 -10.74
CA ARG A 28 -11.99 3.43 -11.06
C ARG A 28 -10.55 3.56 -10.60
N ARG A 29 -10.02 2.43 -10.11
CA ARG A 29 -8.61 2.30 -9.75
C ARG A 29 -7.70 2.69 -10.91
N ALA A 30 -6.74 3.58 -10.63
CA ALA A 30 -5.69 3.93 -11.57
C ALA A 30 -4.49 2.98 -11.44
N LEU A 31 -3.87 2.65 -12.58
CA LEU A 31 -2.60 1.92 -12.61
C LEU A 31 -1.46 2.93 -12.45
N LEU A 32 -1.15 3.27 -11.19
CA LEU A 32 -0.16 4.29 -10.84
C LEU A 32 1.20 3.70 -10.46
N SER A 33 1.20 2.52 -9.85
CA SER A 33 2.40 1.86 -9.33
C SER A 33 3.03 0.92 -10.36
N GLY A 34 4.36 0.96 -10.47
CA GLY A 34 5.16 -0.05 -11.15
C GLY A 34 5.51 -1.25 -10.24
N PRO A 35 6.20 -2.27 -10.78
CA PRO A 35 6.61 -3.47 -10.03
C PRO A 35 7.42 -3.16 -8.76
N GLU A 36 8.34 -2.20 -8.81
CA GLU A 36 9.23 -1.82 -7.71
C GLU A 36 8.43 -1.21 -6.55
N ASP A 37 7.47 -0.34 -6.86
CA ASP A 37 6.58 0.26 -5.86
C ASP A 37 5.65 -0.79 -5.24
N LEU A 38 5.15 -1.73 -6.04
CA LEU A 38 4.35 -2.85 -5.53
C LEU A 38 5.16 -3.74 -4.58
N ARG A 39 6.44 -4.00 -4.88
CA ARG A 39 7.35 -4.72 -3.96
C ARG A 39 7.56 -3.94 -2.67
N ARG A 40 7.88 -2.65 -2.75
CA ARG A 40 8.03 -1.75 -1.59
C ARG A 40 6.80 -1.77 -0.68
N VAL A 41 5.60 -1.72 -1.24
CA VAL A 41 4.35 -1.77 -0.46
C VAL A 41 4.15 -3.13 0.20
N GLN A 42 4.53 -4.24 -0.44
CA GLN A 42 4.48 -5.56 0.19
C GLN A 42 5.45 -5.65 1.37
N ASP A 43 6.68 -5.15 1.23
CA ASP A 43 7.66 -5.15 2.31
C ASP A 43 7.22 -4.23 3.46
N LEU A 44 6.61 -3.08 3.16
CA LEU A 44 5.99 -2.23 4.18
C LEU A 44 4.84 -2.95 4.91
N ARG A 45 3.97 -3.67 4.18
CA ARG A 45 2.87 -4.43 4.81
C ARG A 45 3.38 -5.55 5.71
N ARG A 46 4.54 -6.16 5.38
CA ARG A 46 5.18 -7.20 6.19
C ARG A 46 5.72 -6.65 7.51
N SER A 47 6.12 -5.38 7.56
CA SER A 47 6.71 -4.76 8.75
C SER A 47 5.69 -4.13 9.69
N LEU A 48 4.39 -4.29 9.45
CA LEU A 48 3.31 -3.63 10.20
C LEU A 48 2.35 -4.66 10.80
N ASP A 49 1.84 -4.35 11.99
CA ASP A 49 0.91 -5.23 12.70
C ASP A 49 -0.50 -5.21 12.10
N ALA A 50 -0.88 -4.14 11.41
CA ALA A 50 -2.22 -3.95 10.85
C ALA A 50 -2.21 -3.10 9.58
N ILE A 51 -3.20 -3.35 8.72
CA ILE A 51 -3.50 -2.55 7.53
C ILE A 51 -4.89 -1.95 7.69
N LEU A 52 -5.01 -0.65 7.45
CA LEU A 52 -6.27 0.09 7.52
C LEU A 52 -6.62 0.67 6.15
N VAL A 53 -7.88 0.53 5.74
CA VAL A 53 -8.46 1.16 4.57
C VAL A 53 -9.88 1.66 4.89
N GLY A 54 -10.38 2.60 4.11
CA GLY A 54 -11.79 2.99 4.17
C GLY A 54 -12.70 1.95 3.50
N SER A 55 -13.97 1.91 3.90
CA SER A 55 -14.96 1.00 3.29
C SER A 55 -15.15 1.23 1.79
N GLY A 56 -15.04 2.48 1.33
CA GLY A 56 -15.10 2.81 -0.11
C GLY A 56 -14.03 2.10 -0.94
N THR A 57 -12.82 1.94 -0.39
CA THR A 57 -11.74 1.17 -1.05
C THR A 57 -12.10 -0.31 -1.16
N VAL A 58 -12.69 -0.89 -0.10
CA VAL A 58 -13.11 -2.30 -0.14
C VAL A 58 -14.17 -2.51 -1.22
N LEU A 59 -15.17 -1.64 -1.27
CA LEU A 59 -16.27 -1.72 -2.24
C LEU A 59 -15.82 -1.50 -3.68
N ALA A 60 -14.84 -0.61 -3.91
CA ALA A 60 -14.38 -0.27 -5.25
C ALA A 60 -13.33 -1.24 -5.80
N ASP A 61 -12.43 -1.76 -4.96
CA ASP A 61 -11.23 -2.47 -5.41
C ASP A 61 -11.17 -3.95 -5.04
N ASP A 62 -12.05 -4.44 -4.17
CA ASP A 62 -12.01 -5.80 -3.58
C ASP A 62 -10.57 -6.27 -3.22
N PRO A 63 -9.83 -5.50 -2.40
CA PRO A 63 -8.42 -5.76 -2.20
C PRO A 63 -8.22 -6.96 -1.27
N SER A 64 -7.30 -7.87 -1.62
CA SER A 64 -6.96 -8.99 -0.73
C SER A 64 -6.37 -8.52 0.60
N LEU A 65 -5.68 -7.37 0.61
CA LEU A 65 -4.89 -6.77 1.70
C LEU A 65 -3.82 -7.65 2.36
N ARG A 66 -3.77 -8.94 2.04
CA ARG A 66 -2.73 -9.89 2.46
C ARG A 66 -1.37 -9.52 1.89
N VAL A 67 -0.34 -9.92 2.63
CA VAL A 67 1.01 -10.01 2.13
C VAL A 67 1.09 -11.19 1.16
N HIS A 68 1.58 -10.95 -0.06
CA HIS A 68 1.83 -12.01 -1.04
C HIS A 68 3.31 -12.40 -0.98
N TRP A 69 3.61 -13.59 -0.44
CA TRP A 69 4.97 -14.05 -0.21
C TRP A 69 5.70 -14.49 -1.49
N GLU A 70 4.95 -15.03 -2.45
CA GLU A 70 5.47 -15.60 -3.71
C GLU A 70 5.82 -14.55 -4.78
N ARG A 71 5.37 -13.30 -4.61
CA ARG A 71 5.56 -12.22 -5.61
C ARG A 71 6.80 -11.36 -5.36
N VAL A 72 7.56 -11.69 -4.32
CA VAL A 72 8.87 -11.07 -4.07
C VAL A 72 9.91 -11.99 -4.71
N VAL A 73 10.15 -11.76 -6.00
CA VAL A 73 11.34 -12.29 -6.67
C VAL A 73 12.54 -11.73 -5.90
N GLU A 74 13.35 -12.64 -5.37
CA GLU A 74 14.65 -12.34 -4.76
C GLU A 74 15.41 -11.36 -5.66
N ASP A 75 15.97 -10.31 -5.06
CA ASP A 75 17.01 -9.58 -5.79
C ASP A 75 18.20 -10.57 -5.85
N PRO A 76 18.75 -10.91 -7.04
CA PRO A 76 19.94 -11.74 -7.08
C PRO A 76 21.06 -11.02 -6.31
N PRO A 77 21.94 -11.75 -5.61
CA PRO A 77 23.04 -11.10 -4.93
C PRO A 77 23.88 -10.35 -5.96
N LEU A 78 24.29 -9.12 -5.61
CA LEU A 78 25.45 -8.51 -6.24
C LEU A 78 26.68 -9.40 -6.01
#